data_AF-A0A1S2VDQ9-F1
#
_entry.id   AF-A0A1S2VDQ9-F1
#
_cell.length_a   1.000
_cell.length_b   1.000
_cell.length_c   1.000
_cell.angle_alpha   90.00
_cell.angle_beta   90.00
_cell.angle_gamma   90.00
#
_symmetry.space_group_name_H-M   'P 1'
#
loop_
_entity.id
_entity.type
_entity.pdbx_description
1 polymer ?
#
loop_
_entity_poly.entity_id
_entity_poly.type
_entity_poly.pdbx_seq_one_letter_code
_entity_poly.pdbx_strand_id
1 'polypeptide(L)'
;MGLLLGGGAVRGQNFTAPASFSFSHTGGNPAYTTRYILVNTQTNIISYASVQPGFSNVAAGTYLLYGISYDQAGVAPVLTPAASFSTIGGTCVGFSSSLLVRVSPGNGCSMMYTLKSGNWNDISVWSCGRLPTATDIVTIKPGHAILLNVNGTAKGVVYEGGKLTIPVNTKLTING
;
A
#
# COMPACT_ATOMS: atom_id res chain seq x y z
N MET A 1 -18.99 22.73 9.30
CA MET A 1 -18.61 22.37 7.93
C MET A 1 -18.00 20.98 7.98
N GLY A 2 -18.72 19.95 7.51
CA GLY A 2 -18.29 18.55 7.61
C GLY A 2 -17.77 18.03 6.27
N LEU A 3 -16.49 17.71 6.20
CA LEU A 3 -15.90 16.96 5.09
C LEU A 3 -15.90 15.48 5.49
N LEU A 4 -16.52 14.63 4.67
CA LEU A 4 -16.52 13.18 4.87
C LEU A 4 -15.67 12.53 3.79
N LEU A 5 -14.73 11.69 4.20
CA LEU A 5 -13.95 10.88 3.27
C LEU A 5 -14.76 9.65 2.86
N GLY A 6 -14.99 9.53 1.55
CA GLY A 6 -15.77 8.47 0.91
C GLY A 6 -14.87 7.37 0.34
N GLY A 7 -15.19 6.12 0.68
CA GLY A 7 -14.37 4.96 0.32
C GLY A 7 -14.76 4.38 -1.04
N GLY A 8 -14.19 4.92 -2.12
CA GLY A 8 -14.08 4.16 -3.38
C GLY A 8 -13.04 3.03 -3.27
N ALA A 9 -11.99 3.19 -2.43
CA ALA A 9 -10.90 2.21 -2.33
C ALA A 9 -10.23 2.04 -0.95
N VAL A 10 -10.60 2.79 0.10
CA VAL A 10 -9.78 2.90 1.33
C VAL A 10 -10.41 2.33 2.62
N ARG A 11 -11.69 1.93 2.60
CA ARG A 11 -12.30 1.31 3.80
C ARG A 11 -12.01 -0.18 3.80
N GLY A 12 -11.15 -0.62 4.73
CA GLY A 12 -10.88 -2.04 4.99
C GLY A 12 -9.94 -2.75 4.01
N GLN A 13 -9.33 -2.03 3.06
CA GLN A 13 -8.35 -2.59 2.13
C GLN A 13 -6.92 -2.45 2.70
N ASN A 14 -6.16 -3.53 2.67
CA ASN A 14 -4.72 -3.50 2.95
C ASN A 14 -3.97 -3.22 1.65
N PHE A 15 -3.16 -2.17 1.62
CA PHE A 15 -2.30 -1.88 0.48
C PHE A 15 -0.92 -2.51 0.67
N THR A 16 -0.21 -2.71 -0.44
CA THR A 16 1.18 -3.18 -0.44
C THR A 16 2.09 -2.06 -0.92
N ALA A 17 3.15 -1.77 -0.17
CA ALA A 17 4.12 -0.72 -0.51
C ALA A 17 5.00 -1.13 -1.72
N PRO A 18 5.38 -0.19 -2.59
CA PRO A 18 4.86 1.18 -2.66
C PRO A 18 3.41 1.18 -3.16
N ALA A 19 2.51 1.80 -2.37
CA ALA A 19 1.10 1.81 -2.68
C ALA A 19 0.69 3.08 -3.42
N SER A 20 -0.21 2.92 -4.39
CA SER A 20 -0.92 4.01 -5.05
C SER A 20 -2.41 3.77 -4.94
N PHE A 21 -3.17 4.78 -4.50
CA PHE A 21 -4.61 4.67 -4.32
C PHE A 21 -5.29 6.03 -4.47
N SER A 22 -6.54 6.01 -4.92
CA SER A 22 -7.42 7.15 -5.00
C SER A 22 -8.63 6.97 -4.08
N PHE A 23 -9.30 8.07 -3.77
CA PHE A 23 -10.50 8.07 -2.95
C PHE A 23 -11.46 9.15 -3.41
N SER A 24 -12.67 9.13 -2.85
CA SER A 24 -13.64 10.21 -3.04
C SER A 24 -13.83 10.95 -1.72
N HIS A 25 -14.37 12.15 -1.79
CA HIS A 25 -14.86 12.85 -0.62
C HIS A 25 -16.22 13.45 -0.96
N THR A 26 -17.02 13.68 0.07
CA THR A 26 -18.30 14.36 -0.05
C THR A 26 -18.36 15.49 0.97
N GLY A 27 -19.16 16.51 0.64
CA GLY A 27 -19.20 17.75 1.40
C GLY A 27 -18.01 18.66 1.08
N GLY A 28 -17.67 19.52 2.05
CA GLY A 28 -16.76 20.64 1.81
C GLY A 28 -17.50 21.85 1.24
N ASN A 29 -16.87 23.03 1.38
CA ASN A 29 -17.38 24.27 0.85
C ASN A 29 -16.48 24.68 -0.33
N PRO A 30 -17.03 24.90 -1.54
CA PRO A 30 -16.24 25.27 -2.70
C PRO A 30 -15.50 26.60 -2.57
N ALA A 31 -15.89 27.48 -1.63
CA ALA A 31 -15.15 28.70 -1.31
C ALA A 31 -13.84 28.43 -0.55
N TYR A 32 -13.61 27.20 -0.07
CA TYR A 32 -12.44 26.82 0.70
C TYR A 32 -11.53 25.91 -0.12
N THR A 33 -10.26 25.89 0.22
CA THR A 33 -9.29 24.96 -0.38
C THR A 33 -9.22 23.68 0.41
N THR A 34 -9.32 22.55 -0.28
CA THR A 34 -9.14 21.23 0.33
C THR A 34 -7.79 20.62 -0.08
N ARG A 35 -7.07 20.11 0.92
CA ARG A 35 -5.83 19.33 0.78
C ARG A 35 -6.00 18.00 1.51
N TYR A 36 -5.17 17.02 1.17
CA TYR A 36 -5.19 15.70 1.81
C TYR A 36 -3.84 15.38 2.39
N ILE A 37 -3.82 14.76 3.57
CA ILE A 37 -2.58 14.31 4.20
C ILE A 37 -2.70 12.89 4.73
N LEU A 38 -1.58 12.18 4.75
CA LEU A 38 -1.40 10.96 5.53
C LEU A 38 -0.53 11.26 6.73
N VAL A 39 -1.07 11.04 7.92
CA VAL A 39 -0.36 11.19 9.19
C VAL A 39 0.03 9.80 9.68
N ASN A 40 1.32 9.58 9.94
CA ASN A 40 1.79 8.33 10.50
C ASN A 40 1.30 8.18 11.95
N THR A 41 0.64 7.07 12.27
CA THR A 41 0.01 6.87 13.58
C THR A 41 1.00 6.68 14.74
N GLN A 42 2.25 6.33 14.44
CA GLN A 42 3.29 6.09 15.44
C GLN A 42 4.05 7.38 15.75
N THR A 43 4.37 8.18 14.73
CA THR A 43 5.19 9.39 14.89
C THR A 43 4.37 10.67 14.98
N ASN A 44 3.08 10.63 14.63
CA ASN A 44 2.20 11.79 14.51
C ASN A 44 2.75 12.87 13.55
N ILE A 45 3.50 12.44 12.52
CA ILE A 45 4.10 13.29 11.50
C ILE A 45 3.31 13.16 10.20
N ILE A 46 3.17 14.28 9.46
CA ILE A 46 2.67 14.29 8.09
C ILE A 46 3.70 13.55 7.21
N SER A 47 3.37 12.35 6.76
CA SER A 47 4.24 11.58 5.87
C SER A 47 4.01 11.93 4.40
N TYR A 48 2.78 12.29 4.03
CA TYR A 48 2.40 12.62 2.67
C TYR A 48 1.38 13.75 2.65
N ALA A 49 1.44 14.58 1.61
CA ALA A 49 0.46 15.62 1.32
C ALA A 49 0.09 15.59 -0.17
N SER A 50 -1.16 15.87 -0.49
CA SER A 50 -1.68 15.85 -1.84
C SER A 50 -2.74 16.92 -2.05
N VAL A 51 -2.81 17.44 -3.28
CA VAL A 51 -3.86 18.37 -3.73
C VAL A 51 -5.01 17.66 -4.45
N GLN A 52 -4.81 16.38 -4.78
CA GLN A 52 -5.78 15.51 -5.44
C GLN A 52 -6.21 14.41 -4.45
N PRO A 53 -7.42 13.83 -4.61
CA PRO A 53 -7.91 12.80 -3.72
C PRO A 53 -7.24 11.43 -4.02
N GLY A 54 -5.93 11.35 -3.77
CA GLY A 54 -5.12 10.17 -3.97
C GLY A 54 -3.65 10.38 -3.59
N PHE A 55 -2.96 9.27 -3.38
CA PHE A 55 -1.53 9.22 -3.08
C PHE A 55 -0.85 8.19 -3.97
N SER A 56 0.44 8.39 -4.21
CA SER A 56 1.31 7.46 -4.92
C SER A 56 2.58 7.21 -4.12
N ASN A 57 3.22 6.07 -4.37
CA ASN A 57 4.48 5.68 -3.72
C ASN A 57 4.42 5.74 -2.18
N VAL A 58 3.26 5.41 -1.60
CA VAL A 58 3.10 5.37 -0.15
C VAL A 58 3.87 4.19 0.41
N ALA A 59 4.80 4.47 1.31
CA ALA A 59 5.64 3.48 1.97
C ALA A 59 4.83 2.69 3.01
N ALA A 60 5.41 1.57 3.43
CA ALA A 60 4.82 0.74 4.47
C ALA A 60 4.57 1.55 5.76
N GLY A 61 3.42 1.35 6.38
CA GLY A 61 3.05 2.06 7.59
C GLY A 61 1.55 2.00 7.87
N THR A 62 1.18 2.51 9.04
CA THR A 62 -0.22 2.77 9.38
C THR A 62 -0.41 4.28 9.42
N TYR A 63 -1.42 4.75 8.70
CA TYR A 63 -1.67 6.18 8.51
C TYR A 63 -3.12 6.53 8.81
N LEU A 64 -3.35 7.75 9.27
CA LEU A 64 -4.65 8.39 9.25
C LEU A 64 -4.69 9.36 8.07
N LEU A 65 -5.66 9.14 7.19
CA LEU A 65 -6.00 10.05 6.10
C LEU A 65 -6.95 11.13 6.61
N TYR A 66 -6.58 12.38 6.37
CA TYR A 66 -7.42 13.55 6.61
C TYR A 66 -7.60 14.34 5.32
N GLY A 67 -8.82 14.84 5.11
CA GLY A 67 -9.07 16.00 4.27
C GLY A 67 -9.06 17.26 5.15
N ILE A 68 -8.37 18.30 4.69
CA ILE A 68 -8.19 19.57 5.41
C ILE A 68 -8.72 20.68 4.52
N SER A 69 -9.74 21.37 4.99
CA SER A 69 -10.31 22.54 4.31
C SER A 69 -9.91 23.82 5.05
N TYR A 70 -9.44 24.84 4.33
CA TYR A 70 -9.05 26.13 4.91
C TYR A 70 -9.32 27.30 3.95
N ASP A 71 -9.46 28.49 4.54
CA ASP A 71 -9.66 29.73 3.80
C ASP A 71 -8.31 30.24 3.27
N GLN A 72 -8.23 30.54 1.97
CA GLN A 72 -7.02 31.09 1.35
C GLN A 72 -6.84 32.59 1.62
N ALA A 73 -7.89 33.30 2.04
CA ALA A 73 -7.79 34.72 2.36
C ALA A 73 -7.03 34.98 3.68
N GLY A 74 -6.91 33.97 4.54
CA GLY A 74 -6.18 34.03 5.81
C GLY A 74 -4.81 33.35 5.78
N VAL A 75 -4.30 32.99 6.96
CA VAL A 75 -3.03 32.25 7.09
C VAL A 75 -3.26 30.78 6.75
N ALA A 76 -2.62 30.29 5.70
CA ALA A 76 -2.72 28.89 5.28
C ALA A 76 -2.04 27.92 6.27
N PRO A 77 -2.56 26.71 6.46
CA PRO A 77 -1.93 25.68 7.27
C PRO A 77 -0.63 25.16 6.65
N VAL A 78 0.32 24.82 7.51
CA VAL A 78 1.55 24.13 7.10
C VAL A 78 1.26 22.63 6.95
N LEU A 79 1.17 22.16 5.70
CA LEU A 79 0.85 20.76 5.36
C LEU A 79 2.05 20.04 4.72
N THR A 80 3.26 20.50 5.02
CA THR A 80 4.49 19.92 4.44
C THR A 80 4.81 18.57 5.08
N PRO A 81 5.23 17.55 4.30
CA PRO A 81 5.78 16.33 4.87
C PRO A 81 6.90 16.62 5.88
N ALA A 82 7.04 15.76 6.88
CA ALA A 82 7.90 15.90 8.06
C ALA A 82 7.43 16.88 9.14
N ALA A 83 6.41 17.72 8.89
CA ALA A 83 5.80 18.53 9.96
C ALA A 83 4.96 17.66 10.92
N SER A 84 4.91 18.04 12.19
CA SER A 84 4.04 17.39 13.17
C SER A 84 2.56 17.71 12.87
N PHE A 85 1.68 16.73 13.01
CA PHE A 85 0.24 16.95 12.85
C PHE A 85 -0.31 17.95 13.88
N SER A 86 0.26 17.97 15.09
CA SER A 86 -0.13 18.89 16.16
C SER A 86 0.20 20.36 15.87
N THR A 87 1.05 20.66 14.88
CA THR A 87 1.41 22.03 14.53
C THR A 87 0.56 22.59 13.39
N ILE A 88 -0.42 21.84 12.88
CA ILE A 88 -1.35 22.34 11.86
C ILE A 88 -2.25 23.40 12.48
N GLY A 89 -1.87 24.67 12.30
CA GLY A 89 -2.67 25.84 12.59
C GLY A 89 -3.12 26.53 11.31
N GLY A 90 -3.66 27.74 11.42
CA GLY A 90 -4.11 28.54 10.28
C GLY A 90 -5.48 29.16 10.55
N THR A 91 -5.93 30.01 9.64
CA THR A 91 -7.24 30.65 9.75
C THR A 91 -8.32 29.72 9.20
N CYS A 92 -9.38 29.48 9.98
CA CYS A 92 -10.54 28.70 9.57
C CYS A 92 -10.20 27.29 9.03
N VAL A 93 -9.32 26.57 9.73
CA VAL A 93 -8.95 25.20 9.37
C VAL A 93 -9.98 24.21 9.90
N GLY A 94 -10.56 23.41 9.01
CA GLY A 94 -11.46 22.31 9.32
C GLY A 94 -10.88 20.97 8.88
N PHE A 95 -11.05 19.95 9.73
CA PHE A 95 -10.61 18.58 9.46
C PHE A 95 -11.80 17.68 9.14
N SER A 96 -11.61 16.74 8.22
CA SER A 96 -12.53 15.63 8.02
C SER A 96 -12.48 14.65 9.20
N SER A 97 -13.45 13.74 9.27
CA SER A 97 -13.25 12.47 9.98
C SER A 97 -12.05 11.74 9.39
N SER A 98 -11.23 11.13 10.25
CA SER A 98 -10.06 10.37 9.83
C SER A 98 -10.44 9.02 9.20
N LEU A 99 -9.71 8.61 8.18
CA LEU A 99 -9.81 7.25 7.62
C LEU A 99 -8.50 6.50 7.84
N LEU A 100 -8.58 5.31 8.45
CA LEU A 100 -7.41 4.46 8.67
C LEU A 100 -6.94 3.83 7.36
N VAL A 101 -5.66 4.01 7.01
CA VAL A 101 -5.00 3.42 5.86
C VAL A 101 -3.84 2.55 6.34
N ARG A 102 -3.85 1.27 5.94
CA ARG A 102 -2.76 0.33 6.22
C ARG A 102 -2.03 0.00 4.95
N VAL A 103 -0.72 0.28 4.94
CA VAL A 103 0.19 -0.11 3.86
C VAL A 103 1.17 -1.12 4.44
N SER A 104 1.03 -2.37 4.04
CA SER A 104 1.99 -3.43 4.36
C SER A 104 3.27 -3.21 3.57
N PRO A 105 4.46 -3.61 4.09
CA PRO A 105 5.67 -3.65 3.29
C PRO A 105 5.46 -4.41 1.97
N GLY A 106 6.15 -4.02 0.89
CA GLY A 106 6.20 -4.81 -0.36
C GLY A 106 6.70 -6.25 -0.18
N ASN A 107 7.37 -6.47 0.96
CA ASN A 107 7.85 -7.75 1.48
C ASN A 107 6.91 -8.34 2.56
N GLY A 108 5.74 -7.74 2.77
CA GLY A 108 4.74 -8.13 3.76
C GLY A 108 3.98 -9.41 3.42
N CYS A 109 4.31 -10.03 2.29
CA CYS A 109 3.96 -11.41 1.99
C CYS A 109 5.12 -12.30 2.47
N SER A 110 5.32 -12.37 3.79
CA SER A 110 6.38 -13.20 4.39
C SER A 110 6.21 -14.68 4.07
N MET A 111 4.99 -15.09 3.73
CA MET A 111 4.65 -16.40 3.20
C MET A 111 3.86 -16.22 1.89
N MET A 112 4.56 -16.36 0.77
CA MET A 112 3.95 -16.43 -0.55
C MET A 112 3.48 -17.88 -0.77
N TYR A 113 2.35 -18.10 -1.44
CA TYR A 113 1.91 -19.45 -1.80
C TYR A 113 1.25 -19.50 -3.16
N THR A 114 1.16 -20.69 -3.74
CA THR A 114 0.56 -20.88 -5.07
C THR A 114 -0.96 -20.88 -5.00
N LEU A 115 -1.61 -20.08 -5.85
CA LEU A 115 -3.07 -20.02 -6.02
C LEU A 115 -3.59 -21.05 -7.02
N LYS A 116 -2.75 -21.47 -7.97
CA LYS A 116 -3.04 -22.47 -9.01
C LYS A 116 -1.75 -23.06 -9.57
N SER A 117 -1.86 -24.13 -10.34
CA SER A 117 -0.78 -24.63 -11.20
C SER A 117 -0.45 -23.63 -12.32
N GLY A 118 0.80 -23.58 -12.76
CA GLY A 118 1.22 -22.68 -13.83
C GLY A 118 2.72 -22.43 -13.91
N ASN A 119 3.09 -21.37 -14.62
CA ASN A 119 4.48 -20.97 -14.80
C ASN A 119 4.96 -20.11 -13.62
N TRP A 120 6.25 -20.20 -13.29
CA TRP A 120 6.85 -19.40 -12.22
C TRP A 120 6.76 -17.90 -12.49
N ASN A 121 6.86 -17.47 -13.74
CA ASN A 121 6.74 -16.06 -14.12
C ASN A 121 5.28 -15.57 -14.31
N ASP A 122 4.28 -16.39 -14.00
CA ASP A 122 2.88 -15.96 -14.02
C ASP A 122 2.53 -15.33 -12.66
N ILE A 123 2.30 -14.01 -12.66
CA ILE A 123 1.93 -13.26 -11.45
C ILE A 123 0.65 -13.80 -10.80
N SER A 124 -0.29 -14.32 -11.58
CA SER A 124 -1.56 -14.86 -11.07
C SER A 124 -1.43 -16.23 -10.39
N VAL A 125 -0.25 -16.86 -10.45
CA VAL A 125 0.07 -18.07 -9.67
C VAL A 125 0.35 -17.72 -8.21
N TRP A 126 0.80 -16.50 -7.90
CA TRP A 126 1.34 -16.18 -6.58
C TRP A 126 0.36 -15.35 -5.75
N SER A 127 0.15 -15.77 -4.49
CA SER A 127 -0.79 -15.13 -3.57
C SER A 127 -0.53 -13.64 -3.32
N CYS A 128 0.72 -13.19 -3.51
CA CYS A 128 1.11 -11.80 -3.31
C CYS A 128 0.94 -10.91 -4.55
N GLY A 129 0.40 -11.45 -5.65
CA GLY A 129 0.19 -10.68 -6.88
C GLY A 129 1.49 -10.14 -7.49
N ARG A 130 2.62 -10.82 -7.26
CA ARG A 130 3.93 -10.53 -7.87
C ARG A 130 4.78 -11.80 -7.97
N LEU A 131 5.88 -11.72 -8.69
CA LEU A 131 6.86 -12.81 -8.75
C LEU A 131 7.63 -12.94 -7.42
N PRO A 132 8.02 -14.16 -7.02
CA PRO A 132 8.94 -14.38 -5.91
C PRO A 132 10.28 -13.66 -6.09
N THR A 133 10.81 -13.11 -5.00
CA THR A 133 12.12 -12.46 -4.92
C THR A 133 13.00 -13.15 -3.87
N ALA A 134 14.26 -12.75 -3.79
CA ALA A 134 15.24 -13.19 -2.80
C ALA A 134 14.79 -13.15 -1.33
N THR A 135 13.74 -12.39 -1.00
CA THR A 135 13.24 -12.27 0.38
C THR A 135 12.06 -13.17 0.70
N ASP A 136 11.48 -13.85 -0.30
CA ASP A 136 10.22 -14.58 -0.13
C ASP A 136 10.42 -16.07 0.12
N ILE A 137 9.73 -16.58 1.14
CA ILE A 137 9.51 -18.01 1.30
C ILE A 137 8.24 -18.34 0.52
N VAL A 138 8.35 -19.17 -0.51
CA VAL A 138 7.20 -19.61 -1.33
C VAL A 138 6.71 -20.98 -0.90
N THR A 139 5.41 -21.17 -0.78
CA THR A 139 4.77 -22.44 -0.43
C THR A 139 3.98 -22.97 -1.62
N ILE A 140 4.35 -24.14 -2.13
CA ILE A 140 3.61 -24.78 -3.22
C ILE A 140 2.53 -25.67 -2.59
N LYS A 141 1.27 -25.23 -2.74
CA LYS A 141 0.09 -25.88 -2.17
C LYS A 141 -0.18 -27.28 -2.76
N PRO A 142 -0.90 -28.15 -2.04
CA PRO A 142 -1.20 -29.51 -2.50
C PRO A 142 -1.82 -29.52 -3.90
N GLY A 143 -1.37 -30.44 -4.76
CA GLY A 143 -1.89 -30.59 -6.13
C GLY A 143 -1.48 -29.50 -7.13
N HIS A 144 -0.78 -28.44 -6.70
CA HIS A 144 -0.26 -27.43 -7.61
C HIS A 144 1.06 -27.89 -8.25
N ALA A 145 1.15 -27.73 -9.57
CA ALA A 145 2.35 -27.99 -10.35
C ALA A 145 2.88 -26.68 -10.94
N ILE A 146 4.06 -26.27 -10.49
CA ILE A 146 4.73 -25.06 -10.96
C ILE A 146 5.87 -25.43 -11.90
N LEU A 147 5.93 -24.79 -13.06
CA LEU A 147 7.05 -24.89 -14.01
C LEU A 147 7.94 -23.66 -13.86
N LEU A 148 9.21 -23.86 -13.51
CA LEU A 148 10.22 -22.81 -13.55
C LEU A 148 10.61 -22.52 -15.01
N ASN A 149 9.83 -21.72 -15.71
CA ASN A 149 10.03 -21.41 -17.12
C ASN A 149 11.04 -20.27 -17.39
N VAL A 150 11.52 -19.61 -16.32
CA VAL A 150 12.55 -18.57 -16.35
C VAL A 150 13.46 -18.73 -15.14
N ASN A 151 14.65 -18.13 -15.16
CA ASN A 151 15.47 -18.04 -13.94
C ASN A 151 14.69 -17.30 -12.84
N GLY A 152 14.59 -17.94 -11.66
CA GLY A 152 13.83 -17.43 -10.52
C GLY A 152 14.71 -17.18 -9.30
N THR A 153 14.19 -16.41 -8.36
CA THR A 153 14.81 -16.17 -7.05
C THR A 153 13.77 -16.37 -5.94
N ALA A 154 14.18 -16.97 -4.83
CA ALA A 154 13.40 -17.06 -3.61
C ALA A 154 14.32 -17.02 -2.38
N LYS A 155 13.78 -16.73 -1.20
CA LYS A 155 14.45 -17.01 0.08
C LYS A 155 14.37 -18.50 0.43
N GLY A 156 13.28 -19.16 0.05
CA GLY A 156 13.08 -20.59 0.27
C GLY A 156 11.83 -21.12 -0.42
N VAL A 157 11.76 -22.45 -0.57
CA VAL A 157 10.58 -23.15 -1.12
C VAL A 157 10.10 -24.19 -0.12
N VAL A 158 8.83 -24.13 0.24
CA VAL A 158 8.13 -25.09 1.10
C VAL A 158 7.15 -25.89 0.24
N TYR A 159 7.13 -27.20 0.40
CA TYR A 159 6.24 -28.10 -0.34
C TYR A 159 5.16 -28.65 0.60
N GLU A 160 3.91 -28.32 0.34
CA GLU A 160 2.74 -28.90 1.04
C GLU A 160 2.06 -29.95 0.14
N GLY A 161 2.83 -30.82 -0.51
CA GLY A 161 2.29 -31.81 -1.47
C GLY A 161 2.09 -31.29 -2.90
N GLY A 162 2.59 -30.09 -3.22
CA GLY A 162 2.75 -29.60 -4.58
C GLY A 162 4.11 -29.98 -5.20
N LYS A 163 4.33 -29.58 -6.45
CA LYS A 163 5.55 -29.88 -7.20
C LYS A 163 6.10 -28.64 -7.92
N LEU A 164 7.43 -28.46 -7.85
CA LEU A 164 8.19 -27.54 -8.69
C LEU A 164 8.98 -28.34 -9.73
N THR A 165 8.82 -28.02 -11.01
CA THR A 165 9.62 -28.60 -12.10
C THR A 165 10.64 -27.57 -12.57
N ILE A 166 11.91 -27.95 -12.58
CA ILE A 166 13.03 -27.11 -13.01
C ILE A 166 13.63 -27.71 -14.29
N PRO A 167 13.33 -27.17 -15.48
CA PRO A 167 13.97 -27.56 -16.73
C PRO A 167 15.49 -27.32 -16.73
N VAL A 168 16.22 -28.08 -17.55
CA VAL A 168 17.70 -28.06 -17.64
C VAL A 168 18.32 -26.69 -17.93
N ASN A 169 17.57 -25.75 -18.52
CA ASN A 169 18.05 -24.41 -18.89
C ASN A 169 17.60 -23.30 -17.92
N THR A 170 17.06 -23.66 -16.76
CA THR A 170 16.57 -22.70 -15.77
C THR A 170 17.19 -22.97 -14.41
N LYS A 171 17.36 -21.90 -13.63
CA LYS A 171 17.90 -21.95 -12.28
C LYS A 171 16.98 -21.22 -11.32
N LEU A 172 16.68 -21.88 -10.19
CA LEU A 172 16.15 -21.21 -9.01
C LEU A 172 17.30 -20.88 -8.07
N THR A 173 17.49 -19.60 -7.78
CA THR A 173 18.50 -19.15 -6.81
C THR A 173 17.82 -18.96 -5.46
N ILE A 174 18.34 -19.65 -4.43
CA ILE A 174 17.87 -19.55 -3.05
C ILE A 174 18.85 -18.69 -2.26
N ASN A 175 18.40 -17.53 -1.75
CA ASN A 175 19.21 -16.65 -0.92
C ASN A 175 18.87 -16.93 0.57
N GLY A 176 19.64 -17.86 1.15
CA GLY A 176 19.57 -18.24 2.56
C GLY A 176 20.31 -17.28 3.48
#